data_AF-A0A5J4SLQ8-F1
#
_entry.id   AF-A0A5J4SLQ8-F1
#
_cell.length_a   1.000
_cell.length_b   1.000
_cell.length_c   1.000
_cell.angle_alpha   90.00
_cell.angle_beta   90.00
_cell.angle_gamma   90.00
#
_symmetry.space_group_name_H-M   'P 1'
#
loop_
_entity.id
_entity.type
_entity.pdbx_description
1 polymer ?
#
loop_
_entity_poly.entity_id
_entity_poly.type
_entity_poly.pdbx_seq_one_letter_code
_entity_poly.pdbx_strand_id
1 'polypeptide(L)'
;MSIDEQKAIKEKHYSEAIRYMENAKETLQKAGKEDKYYNDRKYVRTACGTAYNGVLIALDTYLLLKGIEKTKGRKSIEYYQEHISKIDKKLLKHLTIAYEILHLFGYYDGALSAIVIKEGFNEAYEIINQIKPDSN
;
A
#
# COMPACT_ATOMS: atom_id res chain seq x y z
N MET A 1 16.82 17.49 5.48
CA MET A 1 15.39 17.72 5.76
C MET A 1 15.24 17.95 7.25
N SER A 2 14.70 19.10 7.65
CA SER A 2 14.49 19.44 9.06
C SER A 2 13.46 18.51 9.71
N ILE A 3 13.38 18.53 11.05
CA ILE A 3 12.39 17.73 11.79
C ILE A 3 10.97 18.18 11.42
N ASP A 4 10.73 19.48 11.31
CA ASP A 4 9.44 20.04 10.94
C ASP A 4 9.03 19.67 9.50
N GLU A 5 9.99 19.68 8.57
CA GLU A 5 9.76 19.22 7.20
C GLU A 5 9.40 17.73 7.15
N GLN A 6 10.12 16.88 7.90
CA GLN A 6 9.83 15.46 7.99
C GLN A 6 8.43 15.21 8.57
N LYS A 7 8.05 15.95 9.62
CA LYS A 7 6.73 15.84 10.24
C LYS A 7 5.62 16.22 9.25
N ALA A 8 5.75 17.36 8.57
CA ALA A 8 4.77 17.81 7.58
C ALA A 8 4.61 16.81 6.41
N ILE A 9 5.71 16.23 5.94
CA ILE A 9 5.70 15.21 4.88
C ILE A 9 4.99 13.94 5.35
N LYS A 10 5.32 13.45 6.55
CA LYS A 10 4.65 12.28 7.15
C LYS A 10 3.15 12.52 7.28
N GLU A 11 2.73 13.65 7.86
CA GLU A 11 1.30 13.98 8.06
C GLU A 11 0.53 13.99 6.74
N LYS A 12 1.04 14.70 5.74
CA LYS A 12 0.41 14.81 4.43
C LYS A 12 0.28 13.45 3.73
N HIS A 13 1.38 12.71 3.62
CA HIS A 13 1.40 11.48 2.82
C HIS A 13 0.78 10.30 3.56
N TYR A 14 0.86 10.24 4.88
CA TYR A 14 0.15 9.25 5.68
C TYR A 14 -1.36 9.44 5.54
N SER A 15 -1.86 10.67 5.73
CA SER A 15 -3.30 10.97 5.55
C SER A 15 -3.78 10.60 4.15
N GLU A 16 -3.00 10.93 3.11
CA GLU A 16 -3.32 10.57 1.75
C GLU A 16 -3.33 9.04 1.54
N ALA A 17 -2.31 8.31 2.01
CA ALA A 17 -2.28 6.85 1.90
C ALA A 17 -3.47 6.18 2.62
N ILE A 18 -3.86 6.69 3.80
CA ILE A 18 -5.05 6.23 4.52
C ILE A 18 -6.33 6.50 3.72
N ARG A 19 -6.46 7.66 3.08
CA ARG A 19 -7.59 7.98 2.20
C ARG A 19 -7.73 6.98 1.04
N TYR A 20 -6.61 6.54 0.44
CA TYR A 20 -6.65 5.46 -0.57
C TYR A 20 -7.14 4.14 0.03
N MET A 21 -6.71 3.79 1.24
CA MET A 21 -7.18 2.58 1.92
C MET A 21 -8.67 2.64 2.26
N GLU A 22 -9.19 3.80 2.67
CA GLU A 22 -10.62 4.01 2.92
C GLU A 22 -11.44 3.87 1.64
N ASN A 23 -11.05 4.56 0.56
CA ASN A 23 -11.69 4.43 -0.75
C ASN A 23 -11.68 2.99 -1.26
N ALA A 24 -10.58 2.27 -1.03
CA ALA A 24 -10.45 0.87 -1.39
C ALA A 24 -11.43 0.00 -0.60
N LYS A 25 -11.58 0.23 0.71
CA LYS A 25 -12.57 -0.48 1.55
C LYS A 25 -14.00 -0.21 1.10
N GLU A 26 -14.35 1.05 0.85
CA GLU A 26 -15.69 1.43 0.34
C GLU A 26 -15.99 0.78 -1.02
N THR A 27 -14.98 0.72 -1.90
CA THR A 27 -15.11 0.04 -3.19
C THR A 27 -15.31 -1.46 -3.00
N LEU A 28 -14.56 -2.07 -2.09
CA LEU A 28 -14.63 -3.51 -1.83
C LEU A 28 -15.99 -3.92 -1.23
N GLN A 29 -16.64 -3.06 -0.44
CA GLN A 29 -17.99 -3.30 0.05
C GLN A 29 -19.01 -3.48 -1.09
N LYS A 30 -18.83 -2.74 -2.20
CA LYS A 30 -19.68 -2.87 -3.40
C LYS A 30 -19.52 -4.21 -4.11
N ALA A 31 -18.43 -4.94 -3.84
CA ALA A 31 -18.22 -6.26 -4.43
C ALA A 31 -19.23 -7.30 -3.95
N GLY A 32 -19.92 -7.04 -2.83
CA GLY A 32 -20.71 -8.04 -2.11
C GLY A 32 -19.83 -9.16 -1.56
N LYS A 33 -20.25 -9.80 -0.47
CA LYS A 33 -19.50 -10.91 0.12
C LYS A 33 -20.45 -11.99 0.58
N GLU A 34 -20.18 -13.21 0.14
CA GLU A 34 -20.87 -14.42 0.57
C GLU A 34 -19.83 -15.40 1.13
N ASP A 35 -20.01 -15.83 2.37
CA ASP A 35 -19.04 -16.63 3.13
C ASP A 35 -17.60 -16.07 3.10
N LYS A 36 -16.73 -16.73 2.31
CA LYS A 36 -15.29 -16.45 2.21
C LYS A 36 -14.92 -15.78 0.89
N TYR A 37 -15.89 -15.45 0.04
CA TYR A 37 -15.66 -14.95 -1.31
C TYR A 37 -16.41 -13.65 -1.58
N TYR A 38 -15.81 -12.78 -2.39
CA TYR A 38 -16.48 -11.64 -3.00
C TYR A 38 -17.25 -12.08 -4.24
N ASN A 39 -18.31 -11.34 -4.59
CA ASN A 39 -19.20 -11.74 -5.68
C ASN A 39 -18.89 -11.00 -7.00
N ASP A 40 -18.27 -9.81 -6.93
CA ASP A 40 -17.97 -9.01 -8.11
C ASP A 40 -16.46 -8.73 -8.24
N ARG A 41 -15.87 -9.37 -9.25
CA ARG A 41 -14.47 -9.22 -9.64
C ARG A 41 -14.09 -7.77 -9.94
N LYS A 42 -14.95 -6.98 -10.58
CA LYS A 42 -14.65 -5.60 -10.97
C LYS A 42 -14.33 -4.76 -9.75
N TYR A 43 -15.18 -4.83 -8.72
CA TYR A 43 -14.99 -4.08 -7.49
C TYR A 43 -13.78 -4.57 -6.70
N VAL A 44 -13.49 -5.88 -6.69
CA VAL A 44 -12.25 -6.40 -6.09
C VAL A 44 -11.02 -5.83 -6.78
N ARG A 45 -10.97 -5.88 -8.12
CA ARG A 45 -9.84 -5.33 -8.88
C ARG A 45 -9.63 -3.85 -8.58
N THR A 46 -10.69 -3.06 -8.62
CA THR A 46 -10.62 -1.62 -8.32
C THR A 46 -10.16 -1.37 -6.89
N ALA A 47 -10.71 -2.09 -5.91
CA ALA A 47 -10.30 -1.93 -4.51
C ALA A 47 -8.83 -2.27 -4.29
N CYS A 48 -8.35 -3.39 -4.83
CA CYS A 48 -6.96 -3.81 -4.65
C CYS A 48 -5.97 -2.87 -5.34
N GLY A 49 -6.30 -2.39 -6.54
CA GLY A 49 -5.50 -1.38 -7.25
C GLY A 49 -5.43 -0.06 -6.47
N THR A 50 -6.56 0.40 -5.92
CA THR A 50 -6.61 1.60 -5.08
C THR A 50 -5.81 1.45 -3.80
N ALA A 51 -5.93 0.31 -3.09
CA ALA A 51 -5.14 0.03 -1.88
C ALA A 51 -3.63 0.02 -2.20
N TYR A 52 -3.24 -0.63 -3.30
CA TYR A 52 -1.83 -0.68 -3.71
C TYR A 52 -1.27 0.70 -4.08
N ASN A 53 -2.09 1.61 -4.62
CA ASN A 53 -1.65 3.01 -4.80
C ASN A 53 -1.35 3.71 -3.47
N GLY A 54 -2.12 3.41 -2.40
CA GLY A 54 -1.80 3.87 -1.03
C GLY A 54 -0.45 3.34 -0.54
N VAL A 55 -0.15 2.07 -0.83
CA VAL A 55 1.17 1.48 -0.55
C VAL A 55 2.28 2.25 -1.27
N LEU A 56 2.13 2.54 -2.57
CA LEU A 56 3.15 3.26 -3.34
C LEU A 56 3.43 4.66 -2.79
N ILE A 57 2.41 5.37 -2.29
CA ILE A 57 2.59 6.68 -1.63
C ILE A 57 3.45 6.52 -0.36
N ALA A 58 3.17 5.50 0.44
CA ALA A 58 3.94 5.23 1.65
C ALA A 58 5.39 4.86 1.35
N LEU A 59 5.63 4.01 0.34
CA LEU A 59 6.98 3.62 -0.07
C LEU A 59 7.79 4.81 -0.60
N ASP A 60 7.18 5.65 -1.46
CA ASP A 60 7.81 6.87 -1.97
C ASP A 60 8.23 7.80 -0.82
N THR A 61 7.37 7.92 0.19
CA THR A 61 7.62 8.75 1.36
C THR A 61 8.70 8.16 2.25
N TYR A 62 8.65 6.85 2.51
CA TYR A 62 9.64 6.16 3.32
C TYR A 62 11.04 6.30 2.73
N LEU A 63 11.20 6.07 1.42
CA LEU A 63 12.48 6.24 0.73
C LEU A 63 12.97 7.70 0.77
N LEU A 64 12.08 8.66 0.57
CA LEU A 64 12.41 10.09 0.71
C LEU A 64 12.93 10.42 2.11
N LEU A 65 12.27 9.92 3.16
CA LEU A 65 12.70 10.11 4.56
C LEU A 65 14.06 9.44 4.85
N LYS A 66 14.47 8.46 4.04
CA LYS A 66 15.80 7.82 4.10
C LYS A 66 16.84 8.49 3.17
N GLY A 67 16.51 9.62 2.58
CA GLY A 67 17.41 10.38 1.69
C GLY A 67 17.52 9.80 0.28
N ILE A 68 16.62 8.89 -0.11
CA ILE A 68 16.57 8.35 -1.46
C ILE A 68 15.56 9.18 -2.26
N GLU A 69 16.08 10.00 -3.17
CA GLU A 69 15.26 10.88 -3.98
C GLU A 69 14.43 10.13 -5.03
N LYS A 70 13.31 10.74 -5.40
CA LYS A 70 12.41 10.21 -6.42
C LYS A 70 13.06 10.30 -7.79
N THR A 71 13.22 9.15 -8.43
CA THR A 71 13.63 9.08 -9.85
C THR A 71 12.51 9.59 -10.77
N LYS A 72 12.89 10.12 -11.93
CA LYS A 72 11.94 10.54 -12.97
C LYS A 72 11.20 9.32 -13.53
N GLY A 73 9.89 9.45 -13.73
CA GLY A 73 9.06 8.43 -14.38
C GLY A 73 8.38 7.46 -13.41
N ARG A 74 7.78 6.41 -13.98
CA ARG A 74 7.08 5.36 -13.23
C ARG A 74 8.11 4.38 -12.67
N LYS A 75 8.02 4.09 -11.38
CA LYS A 75 8.86 3.10 -10.69
C LYS A 75 8.25 1.71 -10.84
N SER A 76 9.12 0.72 -11.05
CA SER A 76 8.73 -0.69 -11.03
C SER A 76 8.72 -1.23 -9.60
N ILE A 77 8.21 -2.45 -9.39
CA ILE A 77 8.27 -3.10 -8.08
C ILE A 77 9.72 -3.39 -7.67
N GLU A 78 10.57 -3.75 -8.63
CA GLU A 78 11.99 -4.06 -8.43
C GLU A 78 12.73 -2.84 -7.88
N TYR A 79 12.40 -1.62 -8.33
CA TYR A 79 12.95 -0.39 -7.75
C TYR A 79 12.72 -0.32 -6.24
N TYR A 80 11.49 -0.56 -5.78
CA TYR A 80 11.18 -0.50 -4.35
C TYR A 80 11.85 -1.63 -3.59
N GLN A 81 11.77 -2.86 -4.10
CA GLN A 81 12.37 -4.04 -3.47
C GLN A 81 13.89 -3.87 -3.31
N GLU A 82 14.58 -3.38 -4.34
CA GLU A 82 16.03 -3.17 -4.30
C GLU A 82 16.42 -2.17 -3.20
N HIS A 83 15.77 -1.01 -3.15
CA HIS A 83 16.11 0.02 -2.17
C HIS A 83 15.72 -0.39 -0.75
N ILE A 84 14.54 -0.97 -0.56
CA ILE A 84 14.05 -1.38 0.76
C ILE A 84 14.87 -2.54 1.30
N SER A 85 15.31 -3.49 0.46
CA SER A 85 16.14 -4.63 0.90
C SER A 85 17.45 -4.22 1.59
N LYS A 86 17.98 -3.06 1.21
CA LYS A 86 19.22 -2.47 1.77
C LYS A 86 18.99 -1.76 3.09
N ILE A 87 17.74 -1.38 3.41
CA ILE A 87 17.39 -0.53 4.55
C ILE A 87 16.62 -1.31 5.62
N ASP A 88 15.58 -2.03 5.21
CA ASP A 88 14.60 -2.66 6.10
C ASP A 88 14.07 -3.97 5.51
N LYS A 89 14.66 -5.09 5.95
CA LYS A 89 14.26 -6.42 5.51
C LYS A 89 12.87 -6.83 5.99
N LYS A 90 12.35 -6.22 7.07
CA LYS A 90 10.98 -6.50 7.54
C LYS A 90 9.98 -5.83 6.61
N LEU A 91 10.20 -4.54 6.30
CA LEU A 91 9.38 -3.81 5.34
C LEU A 91 9.40 -4.46 3.95
N LEU A 92 10.55 -5.01 3.52
CA LEU A 92 10.63 -5.76 2.26
C LEU A 92 9.63 -6.94 2.22
N LYS A 93 9.49 -7.69 3.32
CA LYS A 93 8.56 -8.82 3.37
C LYS A 93 7.11 -8.35 3.24
N HIS A 94 6.75 -7.30 3.97
CA HIS A 94 5.43 -6.68 3.86
C HIS A 94 5.14 -6.22 2.42
N LEU A 95 6.11 -5.55 1.78
CA LEU A 95 5.99 -5.14 0.38
C LEU A 95 5.77 -6.32 -0.57
N THR A 96 6.58 -7.38 -0.45
CA THR A 96 6.44 -8.55 -1.33
C THR A 96 5.05 -9.16 -1.21
N ILE A 97 4.54 -9.35 0.00
CA ILE A 97 3.20 -9.92 0.23
C ILE A 97 2.11 -8.97 -0.28
N ALA A 98 2.21 -7.67 0.02
CA ALA A 98 1.24 -6.68 -0.45
C ALA A 98 1.21 -6.60 -1.99
N TYR A 99 2.35 -6.70 -2.66
CA TYR A 99 2.44 -6.73 -4.12
C TYR A 99 1.79 -7.99 -4.70
N GLU A 100 2.15 -9.17 -4.20
CA GLU A 100 1.57 -10.44 -4.65
C GLU A 100 0.05 -10.46 -4.47
N ILE A 101 -0.45 -10.05 -3.31
CA ILE A 101 -1.87 -10.10 -3.00
C ILE A 101 -2.65 -8.97 -3.67
N LEU A 102 -2.25 -7.71 -3.48
CA LEU A 102 -3.07 -6.58 -3.95
C LEU A 102 -2.86 -6.31 -5.43
N HIS A 103 -1.62 -6.35 -5.92
CA HIS A 103 -1.34 -5.97 -7.30
C HIS A 103 -1.56 -7.12 -8.28
N LEU A 104 -1.01 -8.31 -7.98
CA LEU A 104 -1.13 -9.46 -8.89
C LEU A 104 -2.47 -10.19 -8.68
N PHE A 105 -2.68 -10.81 -7.52
CA PHE A 105 -3.85 -11.65 -7.27
C PHE A 105 -5.18 -10.86 -7.25
N GLY A 106 -5.19 -9.71 -6.58
CA GLY A 106 -6.36 -8.86 -6.43
C GLY A 106 -6.65 -8.00 -7.66
N TYR A 107 -5.72 -7.12 -8.03
CA TYR A 107 -5.92 -6.17 -9.11
C TYR A 107 -5.83 -6.79 -10.51
N TYR A 108 -4.76 -7.55 -10.80
CA TYR A 108 -4.56 -8.13 -12.13
C TYR A 108 -5.50 -9.32 -12.38
N ASP A 109 -5.48 -10.32 -11.51
CA ASP A 109 -6.28 -11.53 -11.71
C ASP A 109 -7.76 -11.31 -11.36
N GLY A 110 -8.05 -10.48 -10.34
CA GLY A 110 -9.40 -10.29 -9.85
C GLY A 110 -9.89 -11.46 -9.01
N ALA A 111 -9.02 -12.05 -8.22
CA ALA A 111 -9.36 -13.20 -7.39
C ALA A 111 -10.28 -12.82 -6.23
N LEU A 112 -11.23 -13.70 -5.91
CA LEU A 112 -12.37 -13.36 -5.06
C LEU A 112 -12.21 -13.76 -3.59
N SER A 113 -11.05 -14.30 -3.18
CA SER A 113 -10.87 -14.78 -1.80
C SER A 113 -10.83 -13.63 -0.79
N ALA A 114 -11.88 -13.47 0.00
CA ALA A 114 -11.98 -12.38 0.97
C ALA A 114 -10.94 -12.48 2.10
N ILE A 115 -10.49 -13.70 2.42
CA ILE A 115 -9.45 -13.94 3.42
C ILE A 115 -8.10 -13.42 2.90
N VAL A 116 -7.74 -13.77 1.67
CA VAL A 116 -6.46 -13.38 1.07
C VAL A 116 -6.41 -11.88 0.84
N ILE A 117 -7.48 -11.29 0.28
CA ILE A 117 -7.53 -9.83 0.07
C ILE A 117 -7.45 -9.07 1.40
N LYS A 118 -8.10 -9.54 2.46
CA LYS A 118 -7.96 -8.94 3.79
C LYS A 118 -6.51 -8.92 4.26
N GLU A 119 -5.77 -10.01 4.02
CA GLU A 119 -4.35 -10.06 4.39
C GLU A 119 -3.52 -9.04 3.61
N GLY A 120 -3.77 -8.88 2.30
CA GLY A 120 -3.13 -7.81 1.52
C GLY A 120 -3.39 -6.42 2.09
N PHE A 121 -4.60 -6.16 2.60
CA PHE A 121 -4.91 -4.88 3.27
C PHE A 121 -4.16 -4.72 4.59
N ASN A 122 -4.01 -5.80 5.38
CA ASN A 122 -3.23 -5.76 6.62
C ASN A 122 -1.77 -5.40 6.33
N GLU A 123 -1.17 -6.08 5.34
CA GLU A 123 0.21 -5.83 4.89
C GLU A 123 0.39 -4.40 4.37
N ALA A 124 -0.59 -3.87 3.64
CA ALA A 124 -0.59 -2.47 3.23
C ALA A 124 -0.57 -1.51 4.42
N TYR A 125 -1.33 -1.80 5.49
CA TYR A 125 -1.29 -0.98 6.71
C TYR A 125 0.06 -1.05 7.42
N GLU A 126 0.72 -2.22 7.49
CA GLU A 126 2.07 -2.34 8.06
C GLU A 126 3.08 -1.46 7.32
N ILE A 127 2.95 -1.35 5.99
CA ILE A 127 3.78 -0.46 5.15
C ILE A 127 3.44 1.02 5.42
N ILE A 128 2.15 1.38 5.39
CA ILE A 128 1.70 2.77 5.60
C ILE A 128 2.08 3.26 7.00
N ASN A 129 2.03 2.40 8.01
CA ASN A 129 2.42 2.74 9.37
C ASN A 129 3.90 3.13 9.52
N GLN A 130 4.77 2.77 8.57
CA GLN A 130 6.18 3.20 8.59
C GLN A 130 6.36 4.72 8.42
N ILE A 131 5.35 5.39 7.86
CA ILE A 131 5.36 6.85 7.68
C ILE A 131 4.36 7.55 8.60
N LYS A 132 3.81 6.83 9.59
CA LYS A 132 2.86 7.40 10.55
C LYS A 132 3.50 8.57 11.30
N PRO A 133 2.82 9.72 11.42
CA PRO A 133 3.29 10.82 12.26
C PRO A 133 3.41 10.36 13.71
N ASP A 134 4.43 10.87 14.40
CA ASP A 134 4.60 10.62 15.82
C ASP A 134 3.41 11.24 16.57
N SER A 135 2.80 10.48 17.48
CA SER A 135 1.72 11.00 18.33
C SER A 135 2.35 11.94 19.34
N ASN A 136 2.05 13.23 19.24
CA ASN A 136 2.39 14.24 20.25
C ASN A 136 1.74 13.90 21.60
#